data_AF-A0A945CWQ2-F1
#
_entry.id   AF-A0A945CWQ2-F1
#
_cell.length_a   1.000
_cell.length_b   1.000
_cell.length_c   1.000
_cell.angle_alpha   90.00
_cell.angle_beta   90.00
_cell.angle_gamma   90.00
#
_symmetry.space_group_name_H-M   'P 1'
#
loop_
_entity.id
_entity.type
_entity.pdbx_description
1 polymer ?
#
loop_
_entity_poly.entity_id
_entity_poly.type
_entity_poly.pdbx_seq_one_letter_code
_entity_poly.pdbx_strand_id
1 'polypeptide(L)' 'MITTDKTSESTALPAVSVRFCGDSGDGMQLTGSHFTDIVALAGNDFATAPDFPAEIR' A
#
# COMPACT_ATOMS: atom_id res chain seq x y z
N MET A 1 0.53 -36.43 -9.81
CA MET A 1 -0.46 -35.35 -9.72
C MET A 1 0.23 -34.11 -10.28
N ILE A 2 -0.06 -33.74 -11.52
CA ILE A 2 0.60 -32.60 -12.19
C ILE A 2 -0.25 -31.38 -11.87
N THR A 3 0.25 -30.50 -11.00
CA THR A 3 -0.39 -29.18 -10.77
C THR A 3 0.11 -28.25 -11.86
N THR A 4 -0.79 -27.75 -12.69
CA THR A 4 -0.50 -26.78 -13.73
C THR A 4 -0.27 -25.41 -13.09
N ASP A 5 0.97 -24.91 -13.10
CA ASP A 5 1.26 -23.52 -12.76
C ASP A 5 0.59 -22.60 -13.80
N LYS A 6 -0.45 -21.89 -13.39
CA LYS A 6 -0.99 -20.76 -14.16
C LYS A 6 0.06 -19.66 -14.13
N THR A 7 0.79 -19.48 -15.22
CA THR A 7 1.65 -18.32 -15.41
C THR A 7 0.75 -17.11 -15.60
N SER A 8 0.57 -16.30 -14.56
CA SER A 8 -0.12 -15.01 -14.67
C SER A 8 0.78 -14.06 -15.46
N GLU A 9 0.37 -13.66 -16.66
CA GLU A 9 1.06 -12.61 -17.41
C GLU A 9 1.04 -11.31 -16.60
N SER A 10 2.20 -10.92 -16.08
CA SER A 10 2.37 -9.67 -15.33
C SER A 10 2.33 -8.49 -16.31
N THR A 11 1.18 -7.84 -16.38
CA THR A 11 1.05 -6.61 -17.16
C THR A 11 1.72 -5.46 -16.39
N ALA A 12 2.67 -4.77 -17.01
CA ALA A 12 3.31 -3.62 -16.41
C ALA A 12 2.30 -2.47 -16.24
N LEU A 13 2.03 -2.08 -14.99
CA LEU A 13 1.18 -0.94 -14.67
C LEU A 13 2.05 0.31 -14.54
N PRO A 14 1.74 1.41 -15.26
CA PRO A 14 2.54 2.64 -15.21
C PRO A 14 2.38 3.40 -13.90
N ALA A 15 1.27 3.22 -13.19
CA ALA A 15 0.99 3.80 -11.89
C ALA A 15 -0.02 2.93 -11.14
N VAL A 16 0.01 2.98 -9.81
CA VAL A 16 -0.92 2.27 -8.93
C VAL A 16 -1.34 3.18 -7.77
N SER A 17 -2.54 2.97 -7.24
CA SER A 17 -3.02 3.63 -6.03
C SER A 17 -3.28 2.57 -4.96
N VAL A 18 -2.75 2.79 -3.76
CA VAL A 18 -2.90 1.88 -2.62
C VAL A 18 -3.60 2.65 -1.49
N ARG A 19 -4.65 2.06 -0.92
CA ARG A 19 -5.38 2.62 0.22
C ARG A 19 -5.31 1.66 1.39
N PHE A 20 -4.74 2.13 2.51
CA PHE A 20 -4.79 1.42 3.79
C PHE A 20 -6.05 1.84 4.54
N CYS A 21 -6.86 0.86 4.93
CA CYS A 21 -8.10 1.03 5.69
C CYS A 21 -8.14 -0.01 6.81
N GLY A 22 -8.72 0.35 7.94
CA GLY A 22 -8.83 -0.52 9.12
C GLY A 22 -9.51 0.21 10.27
N ASP A 23 -9.71 -0.50 11.38
CA ASP A 23 -10.36 0.07 12.54
C ASP A 23 -9.39 0.97 13.34
N SER A 24 -9.96 1.83 14.17
CA SER A 24 -9.18 2.65 15.08
C SER A 24 -8.42 1.76 16.07
N GLY A 25 -7.10 1.69 15.92
CA GLY A 25 -6.22 0.87 16.78
C GLY A 25 -5.43 -0.16 15.98
N ASP A 26 -5.81 -0.45 14.74
CA ASP A 26 -5.14 -1.43 13.87
C ASP A 26 -3.82 -0.93 13.28
N GLY A 27 -3.44 0.31 13.59
CA GLY A 27 -2.15 0.87 13.18
C GLY A 27 -2.08 1.32 11.72
N MET A 28 -3.21 1.58 11.05
CA MET A 28 -3.22 2.01 9.63
C MET A 28 -2.37 3.25 9.34
N GLN A 29 -2.22 4.13 10.32
CA GLN A 29 -1.33 5.30 10.23
C GLN A 29 0.14 4.87 10.16
N LEU A 30 0.56 3.96 11.06
CA LEU A 30 1.91 3.43 11.10
C LEU A 30 2.23 2.62 9.84
N THR A 31 1.29 1.77 9.41
CA THR A 31 1.41 0.99 8.17
C THR A 31 1.58 1.91 6.96
N GLY A 32 0.74 2.95 6.82
CA GLY A 32 0.84 3.91 5.73
C GLY A 32 2.17 4.66 5.71
N SER A 33 2.65 5.11 6.88
CA SER A 33 3.95 5.77 7.00
C SER A 33 5.11 4.84 6.61
N HIS A 34 5.15 3.62 7.15
CA HIS A 34 6.22 2.66 6.83
C HIS A 34 6.21 2.25 5.35
N PHE A 35 5.02 2.07 4.76
CA PHE A 35 4.90 1.79 3.34
C PHE A 35 5.45 2.94 2.50
N THR A 36 5.12 4.17 2.87
CA THR A 36 5.62 5.38 2.22
C THR A 36 7.16 5.45 2.25
N ASP A 37 7.76 5.21 3.43
CA ASP A 37 9.22 5.23 3.59
C ASP A 37 9.90 4.18 2.71
N ILE A 38 9.34 2.97 2.63
CA ILE A 38 9.88 1.88 1.82
C ILE A 38 9.74 2.20 0.32
N VAL A 39 8.60 2.73 -0.11
CA VAL A 39 8.36 3.11 -1.52
C VAL A 39 9.33 4.21 -1.95
N ALA A 40 9.58 5.18 -1.07
CA ALA A 40 10.58 6.23 -1.26
C ALA A 40 12.00 5.66 -1.36
N LEU A 41 12.38 4.78 -0.44
CA LEU A 41 13.70 4.16 -0.42
C LEU A 41 13.95 3.26 -1.65
N ALA A 42 12.90 2.64 -2.17
CA ALA A 42 12.92 1.89 -3.42
C ALA A 42 13.01 2.79 -4.67
N GLY A 43 13.00 4.12 -4.51
CA GLY A 43 13.18 5.09 -5.58
C GLY A 43 11.94 5.31 -6.45
N ASN A 44 10.75 4.94 -5.97
CA ASN A 44 9.51 5.21 -6.68
C ASN A 44 9.10 6.67 -6.49
N ASP A 45 8.46 7.24 -7.52
CA ASP A 45 7.72 8.48 -7.37
C ASP A 45 6.36 8.18 -6.71
N PHE A 46 5.96 8.98 -5.73
CA PHE A 46 4.72 8.75 -5.00
C PHE A 46 4.17 10.05 -4.39
N ALA A 47 2.87 10.03 -4.11
CA ALA A 47 2.19 11.03 -3.31
C ALA A 47 1.38 10.33 -2.21
N THR A 48 1.30 10.96 -1.05
CA THR A 48 0.46 10.48 0.06
C THR A 48 -0.76 11.38 0.23
N ALA A 49 -1.87 10.79 0.65
CA ALA A 49 -3.12 11.49 0.95
C ALA A 49 -3.67 10.95 2.28
N PRO A 50 -3.10 11.36 3.42
CA PRO A 50 -3.59 10.92 4.72
C PRO A 50 -5.00 11.50 4.98
N ASP A 51 -5.90 10.62 5.41
CA ASP A 51 -7.25 10.99 5.85
C ASP A 51 -7.42 10.47 7.28
N PHE A 52 -7.15 11.36 8.25
CA PHE A 52 -7.26 11.06 9.68
C PHE A 52 -8.57 11.64 10.22
N PRO A 53 -9.31 10.90 11.06
CA PRO A 53 -10.52 11.44 11.69
C PRO A 53 -10.18 12.67 12.54
N ALA A 54 -11.08 13.66 12.55
CA ALA A 54 -10.89 14.94 13.25
C ALA A 54 -10.89 14.84 14.80
N GLU A 55 -11.04 13.65 15.37
CA GLU A 55 -11.02 13.42 16.81
C GLU A 55 -9.57 13.46 17.32
N ILE A 56 -9.25 14.47 18.14
CA ILE A 56 -8.07 14.41 19.01
C ILE A 56 -8.42 13.50 20.18
N ARG A 57 -7.61 12.46 20.42
CA ARG A 57 -7.62 11.71 21.68
C ARG A 57 -6.55 12.24 22.61
#